data_AF-A0A919I627-F1
#
_entry.id   AF-A0A919I627-F1
#
_cell.length_a   1.000
_cell.length_b   1.000
_cell.length_c   1.000
_cell.angle_alpha   90.00
_cell.angle_beta   90.00
_cell.angle_gamma   90.00
#
_symmetry.space_group_name_H-M   'P 1'
#
loop_
_entity.id
_entity.type
_entity.pdbx_description
1 polymer ?
#
loop_
_entity_poly.entity_id
_entity_poly.type
_entity_poly.pdbx_seq_one_letter_code
_entity_poly.pdbx_strand_id
1 'polypeptide(L)'
;MKEFRTELTPKGSSSPIGLKDKIFTIGSCFSDEIGQLLIENKFTVRKNPFGTVYNPISIHDLLLFGLNRTSPSAGSYSKNDEIHFNYYFHSSFSSLTNSDLESKVQNSITDSNLFLKNVNRIIITYGTSFVYQLRSNETVVANCHKMPSSNFEKRLLSETEIVKSFGGFYSTLKSINPSARIILTVSPVRHLKDTLELNAVSKSILRLACHSITNQFSNVEYFPAYEILLDDLRDYRFYKTDRLHPTEEAVGYIWEKFIETNVDDPARKFISEWERIKQDLAHRPLLSDSVSYFKFLNALLAKLESLQSQADVSEEVSSIRSKLKL
;
A
#
# COMPACT_ATOMS: atom_id res chain seq x y z
N MET A 1 19.83 -31.21 7.86
CA MET A 1 18.50 -31.53 7.28
C MET A 1 18.53 -31.15 5.82
N LYS A 2 17.90 -31.91 4.91
CA LYS A 2 17.66 -31.42 3.55
C LYS A 2 16.58 -30.34 3.65
N GLU A 3 16.92 -29.10 3.29
CA GLU A 3 15.92 -28.05 3.15
C GLU A 3 15.05 -28.35 1.91
N PHE A 4 13.75 -28.49 2.11
CA PHE A 4 12.76 -28.73 1.04
C PHE A 4 12.18 -27.43 0.48
N ARG A 5 12.72 -26.29 0.90
CA ARG A 5 12.25 -24.93 0.61
C ARG A 5 13.43 -24.14 0.05
N THR A 6 13.19 -23.31 -0.95
CA THR A 6 14.17 -22.35 -1.44
C THR A 6 13.77 -20.98 -0.94
N GLU A 7 14.42 -20.55 0.15
CA GLU A 7 14.18 -19.22 0.70
C GLU A 7 14.59 -18.13 -0.28
N LEU A 8 13.68 -17.19 -0.54
CA LEU A 8 14.00 -16.04 -1.36
C LEU A 8 14.62 -14.97 -0.46
N THR A 9 15.87 -14.58 -0.75
CA THR A 9 16.52 -13.43 -0.10
C THR A 9 16.43 -12.23 -1.05
N PRO A 10 15.50 -11.27 -0.82
CA PRO A 10 15.40 -10.10 -1.68
C PRO A 10 16.70 -9.30 -1.63
N LYS A 11 17.03 -8.64 -2.74
CA LYS A 11 18.16 -7.73 -2.80
C LYS A 11 17.90 -6.55 -1.85
N GLY A 12 18.88 -6.24 -1.00
CA GLY A 12 18.83 -5.05 -0.15
C GLY A 12 18.70 -3.76 -0.96
N SER A 13 17.87 -2.83 -0.47
CA SER A 13 17.66 -1.51 -1.04
C SER A 13 18.96 -0.70 -1.01
N SER A 14 19.22 0.02 -2.09
CA SER A 14 20.33 0.98 -2.17
C SER A 14 20.07 2.26 -1.37
N SER A 15 18.82 2.47 -0.94
CA SER A 15 18.42 3.59 -0.08
C SER A 15 17.32 3.11 0.85
N PRO A 16 17.71 2.45 1.95
CA PRO A 16 16.79 1.95 2.94
C PRO A 16 15.91 3.08 3.50
N ILE A 17 14.72 2.71 3.95
CA ILE A 17 13.73 3.57 4.55
C ILE A 17 14.11 3.81 6.01
N GLY A 18 14.21 5.08 6.40
CA GLY A 18 14.39 5.46 7.80
C GLY A 18 13.04 5.70 8.49
N LEU A 19 13.02 5.67 9.83
CA LEU A 19 11.80 5.82 10.63
C LEU A 19 11.06 7.15 10.37
N LYS A 20 11.80 8.21 10.00
CA LYS A 20 11.27 9.55 9.72
C LYS A 20 10.89 9.77 8.26
N ASP A 21 11.12 8.79 7.38
CA ASP A 21 10.73 8.89 5.98
C ASP A 21 9.20 8.92 5.84
N LYS A 22 8.71 9.80 4.96
CA LYS A 22 7.30 9.85 4.56
C LYS A 22 7.06 8.84 3.44
N ILE A 23 6.10 7.95 3.67
CA ILE A 23 5.80 6.84 2.77
C ILE A 23 4.39 7.01 2.19
N PHE A 24 4.28 6.94 0.87
CA PHE A 24 3.00 6.89 0.19
C PHE A 24 2.80 5.48 -0.35
N THR A 25 1.70 4.80 0.01
CA THR A 25 1.39 3.48 -0.55
C THR A 25 0.19 3.58 -1.47
N ILE A 26 0.26 2.92 -2.62
CA ILE A 26 -0.86 2.85 -3.56
C ILE A 26 -0.91 1.49 -4.28
N GLY A 27 -2.11 0.95 -4.44
CA GLY A 27 -2.32 -0.24 -5.27
C GLY A 27 -3.39 -1.18 -4.74
N SER A 28 -3.15 -2.49 -4.94
CA SER A 28 -4.07 -3.56 -4.54
C SER A 28 -4.33 -3.60 -3.03
N CYS A 29 -5.23 -4.48 -2.57
CA CYS A 29 -5.51 -4.67 -1.15
C CYS A 29 -4.26 -5.07 -0.34
N PHE A 30 -3.29 -5.72 -0.97
CA PHE A 30 -1.99 -5.99 -0.33
C PHE A 30 -1.21 -4.70 0.02
N SER A 31 -1.42 -3.61 -0.72
CA SER A 31 -0.88 -2.29 -0.37
C SER A 31 -1.51 -1.72 0.90
N ASP A 32 -2.77 -2.08 1.20
CA ASP A 32 -3.42 -1.70 2.46
C ASP A 32 -2.80 -2.47 3.63
N GLU A 33 -2.54 -3.77 3.47
CA GLU A 33 -1.89 -4.60 4.50
C GLU A 33 -0.50 -4.05 4.85
N ILE A 34 0.36 -3.84 3.83
CA ILE A 34 1.72 -3.30 4.05
C ILE A 34 1.68 -1.86 4.58
N GLY A 35 0.78 -1.02 4.04
CA GLY A 35 0.61 0.34 4.54
C GLY A 35 0.15 0.39 6.00
N GLN A 36 -0.71 -0.55 6.40
CA GLN A 36 -1.19 -0.67 7.78
C GLN A 36 -0.05 -1.12 8.71
N LEU A 37 0.74 -2.12 8.32
CA LEU A 37 1.90 -2.56 9.09
C LEU A 37 2.94 -1.44 9.27
N LEU A 38 3.17 -0.60 8.26
CA LEU A 38 4.02 0.58 8.40
C LEU A 38 3.47 1.57 9.43
N ILE A 39 2.16 1.86 9.41
CA ILE A 39 1.52 2.75 10.40
C ILE A 39 1.62 2.17 11.81
N GLU A 40 1.34 0.88 11.98
CA GLU A 40 1.43 0.18 13.27
C GLU A 40 2.84 0.12 13.84
N ASN A 41 3.85 0.28 12.98
CA ASN A 41 5.25 0.40 13.33
C ASN A 41 5.76 1.86 13.27
N LYS A 42 4.83 2.83 13.41
CA LYS A 42 5.08 4.26 13.63
C LYS A 42 5.75 5.03 12.50
N PHE A 43 5.75 4.49 11.28
CA PHE A 43 6.14 5.26 10.11
C PHE A 43 5.08 6.31 9.76
N THR A 44 5.51 7.42 9.13
CA THR A 44 4.58 8.41 8.58
C THR A 44 4.08 7.96 7.21
N VAL A 45 2.83 7.51 7.12
CA VAL A 45 2.29 6.87 5.90
C VAL A 45 1.02 7.56 5.42
N ARG A 46 0.92 7.82 4.11
CA ARG A 46 -0.35 8.05 3.41
C ARG A 46 -0.74 6.78 2.66
N LYS A 47 -1.60 5.98 3.28
CA LYS A 47 -2.02 4.66 2.81
C LYS A 47 -3.20 4.77 1.84
N ASN A 48 -3.03 4.30 0.60
CA ASN A 48 -4.09 4.13 -0.42
C ASN A 48 -5.15 5.27 -0.42
N PRO A 49 -4.75 6.55 -0.55
CA PRO A 49 -5.67 7.67 -0.33
C PRO A 49 -6.83 7.76 -1.33
N PHE A 50 -6.73 7.01 -2.44
CA PHE A 50 -7.74 6.92 -3.49
C PHE A 50 -8.53 5.60 -3.44
N GLY A 51 -8.37 4.82 -2.37
CA GLY A 51 -8.88 3.47 -2.23
C GLY A 51 -8.06 2.44 -3.02
N THR A 52 -8.49 1.18 -2.95
CA THR A 52 -7.78 0.07 -3.60
C THR A 52 -7.93 0.14 -5.12
N VAL A 53 -6.81 0.13 -5.84
CA VAL A 53 -6.77 0.17 -7.31
C VAL A 53 -5.72 -0.81 -7.82
N TYR A 54 -6.04 -1.60 -8.83
CA TYR A 54 -5.23 -2.78 -9.16
C TYR A 54 -4.34 -2.62 -10.39
N ASN A 55 -4.82 -1.92 -11.43
CA ASN A 55 -4.12 -1.86 -12.70
C ASN A 55 -3.12 -0.69 -12.76
N PRO A 56 -1.98 -0.85 -13.46
CA PRO A 56 -0.95 0.19 -13.50
C PRO A 56 -1.42 1.55 -14.02
N ILE A 57 -2.21 1.59 -15.10
CA ILE A 57 -2.64 2.86 -15.72
C ILE A 57 -3.47 3.68 -14.74
N SER A 58 -4.50 3.10 -14.13
CA SER A 58 -5.33 3.80 -13.16
C SER A 58 -4.55 4.26 -11.93
N ILE A 59 -3.55 3.49 -11.47
CA ILE A 59 -2.67 3.91 -10.38
C ILE A 59 -1.85 5.15 -10.79
N HIS A 60 -1.29 5.15 -12.00
CA HIS A 60 -0.49 6.28 -12.49
C HIS A 60 -1.36 7.53 -12.70
N ASP A 61 -2.58 7.39 -13.20
CA ASP A 61 -3.53 8.50 -13.36
C ASP A 61 -3.86 9.15 -12.00
N LEU A 62 -4.10 8.34 -10.97
CA LEU A 62 -4.34 8.82 -9.61
C LEU A 62 -3.13 9.54 -9.00
N LEU A 63 -1.93 9.00 -9.23
CA LEU A 63 -0.68 9.67 -8.84
C LEU A 63 -0.51 11.00 -9.59
N LEU A 64 -0.84 11.06 -10.88
CA LEU A 64 -0.81 12.27 -11.68
C LEU A 64 -1.83 13.32 -11.21
N PHE A 65 -3.07 12.92 -10.88
CA PHE A 65 -4.04 13.82 -10.27
C PHE A 65 -3.52 14.40 -8.95
N GLY A 66 -2.95 13.55 -8.09
CA GLY A 66 -2.32 13.98 -6.84
C GLY A 66 -1.13 14.93 -7.05
N LEU A 67 -0.21 14.62 -7.97
CA LEU A 67 0.98 15.42 -8.24
C LEU A 67 0.65 16.79 -8.86
N ASN A 68 -0.21 16.79 -9.89
CA ASN A 68 -0.57 18.01 -10.61
C ASN A 68 -1.66 18.83 -9.90
N ARG A 69 -2.30 18.26 -8.86
CA ARG A 69 -3.46 18.84 -8.18
C ARG A 69 -4.59 19.17 -9.16
N THR A 70 -4.81 18.27 -10.12
CA THR A 70 -5.82 18.42 -11.18
C THR A 70 -7.02 17.53 -10.91
N SER A 71 -8.23 18.07 -11.05
CA SER A 71 -9.47 17.30 -10.95
C SER A 71 -9.69 16.44 -12.21
N PRO A 72 -10.37 15.29 -12.08
CA PRO A 72 -10.73 14.48 -13.24
C PRO A 72 -11.75 15.19 -14.14
N SER A 73 -11.78 14.83 -15.42
CA SER A 73 -12.67 15.47 -16.40
C SER A 73 -14.15 15.31 -16.04
N ALA A 74 -14.98 16.33 -16.33
CA ALA A 74 -16.43 16.27 -16.06
C ALA A 74 -17.11 15.00 -16.62
N GLY A 75 -16.71 14.53 -17.81
CA GLY A 75 -17.25 13.31 -18.42
C GLY A 75 -16.87 11.98 -17.74
N SER A 76 -16.05 12.02 -16.69
CA SER A 76 -15.69 10.83 -15.90
C SER A 76 -16.57 10.60 -14.68
N TYR A 77 -17.41 11.58 -14.33
CA TYR A 77 -18.43 11.46 -13.31
C TYR A 77 -19.69 10.82 -13.90
N SER A 78 -20.29 9.89 -13.17
CA SER A 78 -21.49 9.18 -13.60
C SER A 78 -22.33 8.80 -12.39
N LYS A 79 -23.51 8.26 -12.67
CA LYS A 79 -24.47 7.80 -11.66
C LYS A 79 -24.94 6.40 -11.99
N ASN A 80 -25.12 5.57 -10.97
CA ASN A 80 -25.82 4.29 -11.04
C ASN A 80 -26.87 4.29 -9.93
N ASP A 81 -28.15 4.22 -10.30
CA ASP A 81 -29.29 4.47 -9.41
C ASP A 81 -29.19 5.81 -8.66
N GLU A 82 -28.97 5.79 -7.35
CA GLU A 82 -28.82 6.97 -6.49
C GLU A 82 -27.34 7.33 -6.23
N ILE A 83 -26.42 6.47 -6.66
CA ILE A 83 -25.01 6.55 -6.29
C ILE A 83 -24.25 7.29 -7.40
N HIS A 84 -23.72 8.46 -7.07
CA HIS A 84 -22.75 9.19 -7.86
C HIS A 84 -21.35 8.62 -7.63
N PHE A 85 -20.57 8.47 -8.71
CA PHE A 85 -19.20 7.96 -8.68
C PHE A 85 -18.34 8.58 -9.79
N ASN A 86 -17.02 8.36 -9.71
CA ASN A 86 -16.06 8.72 -10.76
C ASN A 86 -15.31 7.47 -11.25
N TYR A 87 -15.17 7.30 -12.56
CA TYR A 87 -14.54 6.12 -13.15
C TYR A 87 -13.05 5.94 -12.80
N TYR A 88 -12.33 7.01 -12.46
CA TYR A 88 -10.93 6.94 -12.06
C TYR A 88 -10.72 6.53 -10.59
N PHE A 89 -11.78 6.54 -9.77
CA PHE A 89 -11.67 6.36 -8.33
C PHE A 89 -12.33 5.04 -7.87
N HIS A 90 -11.83 4.51 -6.76
CA HIS A 90 -12.41 3.33 -6.10
C HIS A 90 -13.87 3.60 -5.65
N SER A 91 -14.65 2.54 -5.43
CA SER A 91 -16.06 2.66 -5.00
C SER A 91 -16.26 3.30 -3.62
N SER A 92 -15.19 3.49 -2.84
CA SER A 92 -15.23 4.32 -1.63
C SER A 92 -15.43 5.82 -1.93
N PHE A 93 -15.14 6.24 -3.17
CA PHE A 93 -15.46 7.56 -3.69
C PHE A 93 -16.83 7.53 -4.36
N SER A 94 -17.85 7.41 -3.50
CA SER A 94 -19.25 7.47 -3.89
C SER A 94 -20.03 8.44 -2.99
N SER A 95 -21.10 9.01 -3.51
CA SER A 95 -22.00 9.88 -2.75
C SER A 95 -23.42 9.86 -3.33
N LEU A 96 -24.38 10.41 -2.57
CA LEU A 96 -25.76 10.61 -3.04
C LEU A 96 -25.91 11.87 -3.91
N THR A 97 -24.92 12.77 -3.89
CA THR A 97 -24.89 13.97 -4.72
C THR A 97 -23.55 14.11 -5.45
N ASN A 98 -23.57 14.73 -6.63
CA ASN A 98 -22.35 14.98 -7.39
C ASN A 98 -21.40 15.96 -6.67
N SER A 99 -21.95 17.00 -6.03
CA SER A 99 -21.17 18.01 -5.29
C SER A 99 -20.36 17.41 -4.14
N ASP A 100 -20.97 16.50 -3.37
CA ASP A 100 -20.28 15.81 -2.27
C ASP A 100 -19.18 14.89 -2.80
N LEU A 101 -19.41 14.22 -3.92
CA LEU A 101 -18.42 13.38 -4.57
C LEU A 101 -17.22 14.22 -5.05
N GLU A 102 -17.47 15.31 -5.76
CA GLU A 102 -16.43 16.24 -6.22
C GLU A 102 -15.61 16.77 -5.03
N SER A 103 -16.28 17.14 -3.95
CA SER A 103 -15.63 17.57 -2.71
C SER A 103 -14.73 16.49 -2.11
N LYS A 104 -15.21 15.23 -2.03
CA LYS A 104 -14.40 14.08 -1.56
C LYS A 104 -13.18 13.85 -2.45
N VAL A 105 -13.36 13.88 -3.76
CA VAL A 105 -12.27 13.72 -4.75
C VAL A 105 -11.23 14.83 -4.58
N GLN A 106 -11.69 16.08 -4.53
CA GLN A 106 -10.82 17.25 -4.43
C GLN A 106 -10.02 17.28 -3.12
N ASN A 107 -10.63 16.87 -2.01
CA ASN A 107 -9.95 16.75 -0.72
C ASN A 107 -8.84 15.68 -0.79
N SER A 108 -9.14 14.49 -1.31
CA SER A 108 -8.13 13.43 -1.43
C SER A 108 -6.98 13.82 -2.37
N ILE A 109 -7.27 14.50 -3.49
CA ILE A 109 -6.24 15.05 -4.39
C ILE A 109 -5.38 16.08 -3.67
N THR A 110 -5.99 17.00 -2.91
CA THR A 110 -5.26 18.06 -2.21
C THR A 110 -4.35 17.50 -1.12
N ASP A 111 -4.86 16.59 -0.30
CA ASP A 111 -4.06 15.91 0.73
C ASP A 111 -2.90 15.12 0.12
N SER A 112 -3.18 14.39 -0.96
CA SER A 112 -2.16 13.60 -1.66
C SER A 112 -1.10 14.51 -2.28
N ASN A 113 -1.49 15.66 -2.83
CA ASN A 113 -0.55 16.66 -3.35
C ASN A 113 0.42 17.16 -2.27
N LEU A 114 -0.12 17.53 -1.10
CA LEU A 114 0.66 18.03 0.02
C LEU A 114 1.66 16.97 0.51
N PHE A 115 1.24 15.70 0.55
CA PHE A 115 2.10 14.59 0.96
C PHE A 115 3.18 14.26 -0.08
N LEU A 116 2.78 14.11 -1.36
CA LEU A 116 3.67 13.70 -2.46
C LEU A 116 4.82 14.70 -2.72
N LYS A 117 4.60 15.99 -2.47
CA LYS A 117 5.67 17.01 -2.59
C LYS A 117 6.88 16.76 -1.70
N ASN A 118 6.68 16.10 -0.55
CA ASN A 118 7.73 15.85 0.44
C ASN A 118 7.89 14.35 0.74
N VAL A 119 7.38 13.48 -0.14
CA VAL A 119 7.45 12.04 0.06
C VAL A 119 8.89 11.55 -0.13
N ASN A 120 9.34 10.65 0.73
CA ASN A 120 10.64 9.99 0.60
C ASN A 120 10.52 8.71 -0.22
N ARG A 121 9.43 7.96 -0.03
CA ARG A 121 9.18 6.66 -0.67
C ARG A 121 7.75 6.54 -1.18
N ILE A 122 7.59 6.09 -2.42
CA ILE A 122 6.31 5.67 -2.98
C ILE A 122 6.36 4.17 -3.21
N ILE A 123 5.49 3.42 -2.53
CA ILE A 123 5.36 1.97 -2.71
C ILE A 123 4.14 1.72 -3.60
N ILE A 124 4.36 1.14 -4.79
CA ILE A 124 3.33 0.85 -5.76
C ILE A 124 3.13 -0.66 -5.87
N THR A 125 1.92 -1.13 -5.56
CA THR A 125 1.58 -2.56 -5.60
C THR A 125 0.61 -2.85 -6.76
N TYR A 126 1.13 -3.35 -7.88
CA TYR A 126 0.28 -3.74 -9.00
C TYR A 126 -0.48 -5.03 -8.73
N GLY A 127 -1.79 -5.03 -8.96
CA GLY A 127 -2.67 -6.19 -8.76
C GLY A 127 -2.84 -7.03 -10.02
N THR A 128 -3.23 -6.40 -11.13
CA THR A 128 -3.52 -7.08 -12.40
C THR A 128 -3.20 -6.19 -13.60
N SER A 129 -2.78 -6.78 -14.73
CA SER A 129 -2.68 -6.08 -16.02
C SER A 129 -4.01 -6.08 -16.79
N PHE A 130 -5.07 -6.72 -16.29
CA PHE A 130 -6.40 -6.57 -16.85
C PHE A 130 -6.96 -5.18 -16.56
N VAL A 131 -7.50 -4.55 -17.60
CA VAL A 131 -8.22 -3.28 -17.52
C VAL A 131 -9.61 -3.43 -18.08
N TYR A 132 -10.49 -2.56 -17.59
CA TYR A 132 -11.77 -2.28 -18.22
C TYR A 132 -11.69 -0.90 -18.84
N GLN A 133 -12.07 -0.80 -20.11
CA GLN A 133 -11.98 0.40 -20.91
C GLN A 133 -13.39 0.80 -21.35
N LEU A 134 -13.79 2.04 -21.13
CA LEU A 134 -15.09 2.53 -21.59
C LEU A 134 -15.15 2.49 -23.13
N ARG A 135 -16.20 1.87 -23.67
CA ARG A 135 -16.40 1.83 -25.12
C ARG A 135 -16.71 3.21 -25.73
N SER A 136 -17.21 4.14 -24.92
CA SER A 136 -17.61 5.47 -25.38
C SER A 136 -16.44 6.39 -25.73
N ASN A 137 -15.31 6.24 -25.04
CA ASN A 137 -14.19 7.19 -25.14
C ASN A 137 -12.82 6.55 -24.86
N GLU A 138 -12.75 5.22 -24.84
CA GLU A 138 -11.51 4.46 -24.64
C GLU A 138 -10.78 4.74 -23.30
N THR A 139 -11.46 5.34 -22.32
CA THR A 139 -10.84 5.60 -21.01
C THR A 139 -10.72 4.31 -20.20
N VAL A 140 -9.52 4.02 -19.70
CA VAL A 140 -9.29 2.95 -18.72
C VAL A 140 -9.84 3.37 -17.37
N VAL A 141 -10.69 2.54 -16.76
CA VAL A 141 -11.35 2.84 -15.49
C VAL A 141 -10.72 2.07 -14.33
N ALA A 142 -10.68 2.68 -13.16
CA ALA A 142 -10.23 2.04 -11.93
C ALA A 142 -11.29 1.08 -11.37
N ASN A 143 -12.56 1.42 -11.55
CA ASN A 143 -13.70 0.63 -11.08
C ASN A 143 -14.89 0.78 -12.04
N CYS A 144 -15.61 -0.31 -12.30
CA CYS A 144 -16.79 -0.30 -13.17
C CYS A 144 -18.08 0.13 -12.46
N HIS A 145 -18.06 0.30 -11.12
CA HIS A 145 -19.17 0.80 -10.29
C HIS A 145 -20.50 0.06 -10.50
N LYS A 146 -20.41 -1.25 -10.74
CA LYS A 146 -21.54 -2.15 -11.05
C LYS A 146 -22.37 -1.72 -12.27
N MET A 147 -21.80 -0.90 -13.16
CA MET A 147 -22.41 -0.56 -14.45
C MET A 147 -22.47 -1.80 -15.36
N PRO A 148 -23.38 -1.83 -16.35
CA PRO A 148 -23.49 -2.94 -17.31
C PRO A 148 -22.15 -3.26 -17.98
N SER A 149 -21.79 -4.55 -18.04
CA SER A 149 -20.52 -5.00 -18.63
C SER A 149 -20.39 -4.63 -20.12
N SER A 150 -21.51 -4.46 -20.83
CA SER A 150 -21.57 -3.98 -22.21
C SER A 150 -20.93 -2.60 -22.42
N ASN A 151 -20.85 -1.78 -21.37
CA ASN A 151 -20.24 -0.45 -21.44
C ASN A 151 -18.72 -0.51 -21.52
N PHE A 152 -18.13 -1.68 -21.23
CA PHE A 152 -16.70 -1.84 -21.10
C PHE A 152 -16.16 -2.88 -22.08
N GLU A 153 -14.94 -2.63 -22.50
CA GLU A 153 -14.07 -3.62 -23.11
C GLU A 153 -13.06 -4.09 -22.07
N LYS A 154 -12.98 -5.40 -21.86
CA LYS A 154 -11.95 -5.99 -21.01
C LYS A 154 -10.78 -6.40 -21.88
N ARG A 155 -9.58 -5.95 -21.54
CA ARG A 155 -8.34 -6.31 -22.23
C ARG A 155 -7.15 -6.40 -21.30
N LEU A 156 -6.10 -7.07 -21.74
CA LEU A 156 -4.79 -7.05 -21.11
C LEU A 156 -4.02 -5.81 -21.56
N LEU A 157 -3.35 -5.16 -20.61
CA LEU A 157 -2.30 -4.20 -20.93
C LEU A 157 -1.07 -4.94 -21.45
N SER A 158 -0.36 -4.32 -22.39
CA SER A 158 0.99 -4.72 -22.75
C SER A 158 2.02 -4.14 -21.77
N GLU A 159 3.22 -4.73 -21.74
CA GLU A 159 4.34 -4.15 -21.00
C GLU A 159 4.66 -2.73 -21.49
N THR A 160 4.64 -2.49 -22.80
CA THR A 160 4.94 -1.17 -23.38
C THR A 160 3.98 -0.07 -22.91
N GLU A 161 2.68 -0.38 -22.78
CA GLU A 161 1.69 0.55 -22.23
C GLU A 161 1.99 0.91 -20.78
N ILE A 162 2.35 -0.10 -19.97
CA ILE A 162 2.65 0.09 -18.55
C ILE A 162 3.92 0.94 -18.37
N VAL A 163 5.00 0.61 -19.08
CA VAL A 163 6.27 1.34 -19.02
C VAL A 163 6.09 2.79 -19.50
N LYS A 164 5.36 3.00 -20.59
CA LYS A 164 5.06 4.35 -21.11
C LYS A 164 4.26 5.18 -20.10
N SER A 165 3.20 4.60 -19.53
CA SER A 165 2.38 5.25 -18.51
C SER A 165 3.20 5.58 -17.25
N PHE A 166 4.03 4.63 -16.80
CA PHE A 166 4.95 4.84 -15.68
C PHE A 166 5.93 5.99 -15.96
N GLY A 167 6.52 6.05 -17.16
CA GLY A 167 7.44 7.11 -17.56
C GLY A 167 6.84 8.52 -17.50
N GLY A 168 5.57 8.67 -17.87
CA GLY A 168 4.82 9.93 -17.75
C GLY A 168 4.62 10.36 -16.29
N PHE A 169 4.14 9.43 -15.45
CA PHE A 169 4.06 9.64 -14.00
C PHE A 169 5.42 9.99 -13.39
N TYR A 170 6.44 9.20 -13.70
CA TYR A 170 7.79 9.33 -13.18
C TYR A 170 8.39 10.70 -13.51
N SER A 171 8.26 11.16 -14.76
CA SER A 171 8.79 12.47 -15.18
C SER A 171 8.14 13.62 -14.40
N THR A 172 6.83 13.52 -14.15
CA THR A 172 6.07 14.49 -13.34
C THR A 172 6.46 14.43 -11.87
N LEU A 173 6.64 13.22 -11.31
CA LEU A 173 7.14 13.08 -9.95
C LEU A 173 8.52 13.72 -9.80
N LYS A 174 9.43 13.48 -10.75
CA LYS A 174 10.80 14.00 -10.69
C LYS A 174 10.91 15.49 -10.90
N SER A 175 10.01 16.12 -11.64
CA SER A 175 9.98 17.59 -11.74
C SER A 175 9.52 18.26 -10.45
N ILE A 176 8.68 17.59 -9.65
CA ILE A 176 8.13 18.12 -8.40
C ILE A 176 8.99 17.74 -7.19
N ASN A 177 9.43 16.49 -7.11
CA ASN A 177 10.19 15.92 -6.02
C ASN A 177 11.29 14.98 -6.57
N PRO A 178 12.47 15.53 -6.92
CA PRO A 178 13.56 14.76 -7.51
C PRO A 178 14.10 13.65 -6.60
N SER A 179 14.01 13.81 -5.27
CA SER A 179 14.57 12.88 -4.29
C SER A 179 13.66 11.69 -3.97
N ALA A 180 12.36 11.78 -4.29
CA ALA A 180 11.40 10.68 -4.07
C ALA A 180 11.88 9.40 -4.74
N ARG A 181 11.93 8.30 -3.99
CA ARG A 181 12.24 6.97 -4.52
C ARG A 181 10.99 6.10 -4.62
N ILE A 182 11.02 5.11 -5.50
CA ILE A 182 9.87 4.24 -5.76
C ILE A 182 10.25 2.79 -5.49
N ILE A 183 9.38 2.07 -4.79
CA ILE A 183 9.45 0.61 -4.66
C ILE A 183 8.24 0.05 -5.40
N LEU A 184 8.49 -0.70 -6.47
CA LEU A 184 7.47 -1.47 -7.16
C LEU A 184 7.34 -2.84 -6.52
N THR A 185 6.12 -3.37 -6.46
CA THR A 185 5.87 -4.75 -6.11
C THR A 185 4.65 -5.27 -6.87
N VAL A 186 4.60 -6.57 -7.11
CA VAL A 186 3.41 -7.23 -7.63
C VAL A 186 2.67 -7.88 -6.47
N SER A 187 1.36 -7.67 -6.42
CA SER A 187 0.50 -8.21 -5.38
C SER A 187 0.58 -9.74 -5.37
N PRO A 188 0.77 -10.38 -4.21
CA PRO A 188 0.72 -11.84 -4.09
C PRO A 188 -0.71 -12.39 -4.16
N VAL A 189 -1.73 -11.53 -4.08
CA VAL A 189 -3.15 -11.92 -4.17
C VAL A 189 -3.48 -12.42 -5.58
N ARG A 190 -4.17 -13.56 -5.65
CA ARG A 190 -4.64 -14.17 -6.90
C ARG A 190 -5.93 -13.49 -7.40
N HIS A 191 -6.00 -13.17 -8.69
CA HIS A 191 -7.19 -12.62 -9.34
C HIS A 191 -7.90 -13.70 -10.16
N LEU A 192 -8.75 -14.51 -9.52
CA LEU A 192 -9.42 -15.65 -10.19
C LEU A 192 -10.74 -15.32 -10.90
N LYS A 193 -11.14 -14.05 -10.99
CA LYS A 193 -12.34 -13.65 -11.76
C LYS A 193 -12.22 -13.97 -13.26
N ASP A 194 -11.01 -14.20 -13.75
CA ASP A 194 -10.71 -14.63 -15.12
C ASP A 194 -10.50 -16.15 -15.14
N THR A 195 -9.27 -16.61 -14.89
CA THR A 195 -8.87 -18.00 -14.66
C THR A 195 -7.51 -18.00 -13.96
N LEU A 196 -7.02 -19.16 -13.51
CA LEU A 196 -5.63 -19.30 -13.04
C LEU A 196 -4.60 -18.99 -14.13
N GLU A 197 -4.86 -19.46 -15.35
CA GLU A 197 -3.99 -19.24 -16.52
C GLU A 197 -3.88 -17.76 -16.88
N LEU A 198 -5.02 -17.07 -16.95
CA LEU A 198 -5.06 -15.63 -17.24
C LEU A 198 -4.49 -14.79 -16.09
N ASN A 199 -4.66 -15.23 -14.84
CA ASN A 199 -3.96 -14.62 -13.72
C ASN A 199 -2.44 -14.75 -13.87
N ALA A 200 -1.93 -15.91 -14.29
CA ALA A 200 -0.50 -16.10 -14.55
C ALA A 200 -0.01 -15.15 -15.66
N VAL A 201 -0.71 -15.09 -16.81
CA VAL A 201 -0.39 -14.15 -17.90
C VAL A 201 -0.37 -12.70 -17.39
N SER A 202 -1.39 -12.31 -16.64
CA SER A 202 -1.49 -10.96 -16.07
C SER A 202 -0.31 -10.62 -15.16
N LYS A 203 0.03 -11.52 -14.23
CA LYS A 203 1.17 -11.34 -13.32
C LYS A 203 2.50 -11.34 -14.09
N SER A 204 2.68 -12.19 -15.10
CA SER A 204 3.87 -12.19 -15.95
C SER A 204 4.09 -10.86 -16.66
N ILE A 205 3.02 -10.24 -17.19
CA ILE A 205 3.09 -8.90 -17.80
C ILE A 205 3.52 -7.86 -16.76
N LEU A 206 2.92 -7.86 -15.58
CA LEU A 206 3.30 -6.93 -14.51
C LEU A 206 4.76 -7.12 -14.07
N ARG A 207 5.22 -8.38 -13.99
CA ARG A 207 6.60 -8.70 -13.64
C ARG A 207 7.59 -8.22 -14.68
N LEU A 208 7.30 -8.45 -15.96
CA LEU A 208 8.09 -7.94 -17.06
C LEU A 208 8.15 -6.40 -17.03
N ALA A 209 7.01 -5.73 -16.86
CA ALA A 209 6.97 -4.27 -16.78
C ALA A 209 7.78 -3.72 -15.60
N CYS A 210 7.64 -4.31 -14.40
CA CYS A 210 8.46 -3.92 -13.25
C CYS A 210 9.96 -4.11 -13.54
N HIS A 211 10.35 -5.21 -14.19
CA HIS A 211 11.75 -5.45 -14.56
C HIS A 211 12.27 -4.37 -15.51
N SER A 212 11.54 -4.09 -16.60
CA SER A 212 11.88 -3.03 -17.56
C SER A 212 12.00 -1.67 -16.89
N ILE A 213 11.05 -1.30 -16.02
CA ILE A 213 11.07 -0.05 -15.27
C ILE A 213 12.31 0.03 -14.37
N THR A 214 12.62 -1.00 -13.60
CA THR A 214 13.79 -0.98 -12.70
C THR A 214 15.13 -0.91 -13.44
N ASN A 215 15.21 -1.41 -14.68
CA ASN A 215 16.39 -1.27 -15.52
C ASN A 215 16.50 0.13 -16.14
N GLN A 216 15.37 0.78 -16.41
CA GLN A 216 15.32 2.10 -17.06
C GLN A 216 15.48 3.26 -16.07
N PHE A 217 15.02 3.11 -14.81
CA PHE A 217 14.97 4.20 -13.84
C PHE A 217 15.75 3.84 -12.57
N SER A 218 16.88 4.49 -12.34
CA SER A 218 17.88 4.12 -11.31
C SER A 218 17.41 4.28 -9.85
N ASN A 219 16.35 5.05 -9.59
CA ASN A 219 15.78 5.25 -8.26
C ASN A 219 14.47 4.47 -8.04
N VAL A 220 14.24 3.46 -8.88
CA VAL A 220 13.11 2.54 -8.78
C VAL A 220 13.64 1.16 -8.46
N GLU A 221 13.14 0.57 -7.39
CA GLU A 221 13.52 -0.75 -6.91
C GLU A 221 12.31 -1.70 -6.97
N TYR A 222 12.55 -3.01 -7.01
CA TYR A 222 11.48 -4.01 -6.97
C TYR A 222 11.58 -4.86 -5.70
N PHE A 223 10.46 -4.96 -4.97
CA PHE A 223 10.31 -5.87 -3.85
C PHE A 223 9.49 -7.11 -4.25
N PRO A 224 10.00 -8.34 -4.10
CA PRO A 224 9.40 -9.56 -4.66
C PRO A 224 8.31 -10.20 -3.78
N ALA A 225 7.31 -9.44 -3.34
CA ALA A 225 6.22 -9.98 -2.51
C ALA A 225 5.45 -11.14 -3.18
N TYR A 226 5.21 -11.03 -4.49
CA TYR A 226 4.55 -12.06 -5.29
C TYR A 226 5.33 -13.38 -5.31
N GLU A 227 6.63 -13.30 -5.58
CA GLU A 227 7.52 -14.48 -5.62
C GLU A 227 7.73 -15.07 -4.23
N ILE A 228 7.83 -14.26 -3.17
CA ILE A 228 7.88 -14.77 -1.80
C ILE A 228 6.63 -15.61 -1.50
N LEU A 229 5.43 -15.14 -1.83
CA LEU A 229 4.24 -15.95 -1.57
C LEU A 229 4.22 -17.23 -2.42
N LEU A 230 4.58 -17.15 -3.70
CA LEU A 230 4.40 -18.28 -4.62
C LEU A 230 5.50 -19.34 -4.53
N ASP A 231 6.75 -18.93 -4.44
CA ASP A 231 7.90 -19.83 -4.57
C ASP A 231 8.48 -20.20 -3.21
N ASP A 232 8.45 -19.24 -2.28
CA ASP A 232 9.01 -19.43 -0.95
C ASP A 232 7.96 -20.01 0.03
N LEU A 233 6.77 -19.41 0.06
CA LEU A 233 5.59 -19.86 0.82
C LEU A 233 4.64 -20.73 -0.02
N ARG A 234 5.21 -21.66 -0.80
CA ARG A 234 4.55 -22.48 -1.84
C ARG A 234 3.52 -23.52 -1.32
N ASP A 235 2.71 -23.20 -0.32
CA ASP A 235 1.72 -24.11 0.29
C ASP A 235 0.37 -23.40 0.50
N TYR A 236 -0.74 -24.11 0.28
CA TYR A 236 -2.10 -23.60 0.47
C TYR A 236 -2.39 -23.13 1.91
N ARG A 237 -1.63 -23.59 2.91
CA ARG A 237 -1.72 -23.14 4.30
C ARG A 237 -1.50 -21.63 4.45
N PHE A 238 -0.78 -21.02 3.51
CA PHE A 238 -0.49 -19.59 3.48
C PHE A 238 -1.56 -18.77 2.77
N TYR A 239 -2.64 -19.40 2.32
CA TYR A 239 -3.81 -18.73 1.77
C TYR A 239 -4.99 -18.83 2.74
N LYS A 240 -5.76 -17.75 2.84
CA LYS A 240 -7.04 -17.68 3.57
C LYS A 240 -8.03 -18.71 2.99
N THR A 241 -9.20 -18.83 3.63
CA THR A 241 -10.27 -19.75 3.23
C THR A 241 -10.75 -19.54 1.80
N ASP A 242 -10.65 -18.31 1.28
CA ASP A 242 -10.95 -17.98 -0.11
C ASP A 242 -9.93 -18.48 -1.15
N ARG A 243 -8.76 -18.97 -0.70
CA ARG A 243 -7.64 -19.43 -1.54
C ARG A 243 -7.03 -18.35 -2.44
N LEU A 244 -7.34 -17.08 -2.18
CA LEU A 244 -6.89 -15.92 -2.97
C LEU A 244 -5.91 -15.06 -2.18
N HIS A 245 -6.27 -14.75 -0.94
CA HIS A 245 -5.55 -13.81 -0.11
C HIS A 245 -4.55 -14.54 0.80
N PRO A 246 -3.37 -13.95 1.07
CA PRO A 246 -2.43 -14.51 2.03
C PRO A 246 -3.02 -14.51 3.45
N THR A 247 -2.62 -15.49 4.27
CA THR A 247 -2.89 -15.48 5.73
C THR A 247 -2.09 -14.40 6.44
N GLU A 248 -2.45 -14.10 7.69
CA GLU A 248 -1.67 -13.18 8.54
C GLU A 248 -0.22 -13.65 8.72
N GLU A 249 -0.01 -14.96 8.88
CA GLU A 249 1.34 -15.56 8.93
C GLU A 249 2.14 -15.28 7.65
N ALA A 250 1.52 -15.44 6.49
CA ALA A 250 2.16 -15.18 5.21
C ALA A 250 2.47 -13.69 5.00
N VAL A 251 1.55 -12.80 5.38
CA VAL A 251 1.76 -11.36 5.35
C VAL A 251 2.89 -10.96 6.31
N GLY A 252 2.92 -11.53 7.51
CA GLY A 252 3.99 -11.32 8.49
C GLY A 252 5.36 -11.74 7.97
N TYR A 253 5.45 -12.90 7.33
CA TYR A 253 6.70 -13.34 6.70
C TYR A 253 7.18 -12.41 5.58
N ILE A 254 6.27 -11.97 4.69
CA ILE A 254 6.61 -11.01 3.65
C ILE A 254 7.03 -9.66 4.26
N TRP A 255 6.39 -9.24 5.34
CA TRP A 255 6.73 -8.04 6.08
C TRP A 255 8.13 -8.11 6.69
N GLU A 256 8.50 -9.23 7.31
CA GLU A 256 9.85 -9.46 7.83
C GLU A 256 10.89 -9.32 6.72
N LYS A 257 10.65 -9.94 5.56
CA LYS A 257 11.52 -9.78 4.38
C LYS A 257 11.56 -8.35 3.86
N PHE A 258 10.45 -7.63 3.90
CA PHE A 258 10.39 -6.23 3.51
C PHE A 258 11.27 -5.38 4.44
N ILE A 259 11.10 -5.51 5.76
CA ILE A 259 11.88 -4.80 6.77
C ILE A 259 13.37 -5.14 6.66
N GLU A 260 13.71 -6.42 6.51
CA GLU A 260 15.09 -6.88 6.40
C GLU A 260 15.85 -6.21 5.26
N THR A 261 15.17 -5.97 4.13
CA THR A 261 15.80 -5.57 2.88
C THR A 261 15.58 -4.11 2.51
N ASN A 262 14.53 -3.46 3.02
CA ASN A 262 14.17 -2.10 2.65
C ASN A 262 14.28 -1.11 3.81
N VAL A 263 14.51 -1.51 5.05
CA VAL A 263 14.52 -0.60 6.20
C VAL A 263 15.92 -0.52 6.83
N ASP A 264 16.35 0.68 7.23
CA ASP A 264 17.67 0.89 7.83
C ASP A 264 17.82 0.26 9.22
N ASP A 265 19.06 0.03 9.65
CA ASP A 265 19.35 -0.59 10.95
C ASP A 265 18.75 0.16 12.14
N PRO A 266 18.81 1.51 12.23
CA PRO A 266 18.15 2.27 13.29
C PRO A 266 16.64 2.00 13.36
N ALA A 267 15.92 2.07 12.24
CA ALA A 267 14.49 1.83 12.20
C ALA A 267 14.16 0.35 12.49
N ARG A 268 14.97 -0.60 12.04
CA ARG A 268 14.80 -2.03 12.40
C ARG A 268 14.93 -2.28 13.91
N LYS A 269 15.90 -1.63 14.57
CA LYS A 269 16.05 -1.69 16.03
C LYS A 269 14.83 -1.10 16.73
N PHE A 270 14.36 0.07 16.27
CA PHE A 270 13.14 0.68 16.79
C PHE A 270 11.93 -0.27 16.66
N ILE A 271 11.72 -0.89 15.49
CA ILE A 271 10.61 -1.83 15.27
C ILE A 271 10.67 -2.99 16.28
N SER A 272 11.85 -3.54 16.53
CA SER A 272 12.02 -4.63 17.51
C SER A 272 11.71 -4.19 18.95
N GLU A 273 12.08 -2.97 19.33
CA GLU A 273 11.74 -2.40 20.64
C GLU A 273 10.25 -2.10 20.75
N TRP A 274 9.66 -1.54 19.68
CA TRP A 274 8.26 -1.21 19.57
C TRP A 274 7.35 -2.44 19.65
N GLU A 275 7.76 -3.56 19.06
CA GLU A 275 7.02 -4.83 19.17
C GLU A 275 6.85 -5.28 20.62
N ARG A 276 7.90 -5.15 21.44
CA ARG A 276 7.82 -5.46 22.88
C ARG A 276 6.86 -4.52 23.60
N ILE A 277 6.83 -3.24 23.22
CA ILE A 277 5.92 -2.25 23.78
C ILE A 277 4.47 -2.55 23.37
N LYS A 278 4.20 -2.95 22.12
CA LYS A 278 2.86 -3.38 21.70
C LYS A 278 2.36 -4.56 22.52
N GLN A 279 3.23 -5.53 22.80
CA GLN A 279 2.91 -6.66 23.68
C GLN A 279 2.59 -6.21 25.12
N ASP A 280 3.42 -5.32 25.68
CA ASP A 280 3.18 -4.72 27.00
C ASP A 280 1.84 -3.93 27.02
N LEU A 281 1.52 -3.18 25.96
CA LEU A 281 0.27 -2.41 25.83
C LEU A 281 -0.98 -3.32 25.71
N ALA A 282 -0.84 -4.47 25.06
CA ALA A 282 -1.91 -5.45 24.90
C ALA A 282 -2.15 -6.28 26.18
N HIS A 283 -1.24 -6.22 27.16
CA HIS A 283 -1.37 -6.97 28.42
C HIS A 283 -2.65 -6.59 29.17
N ARG A 284 -3.44 -7.60 29.54
CA ARG A 284 -4.64 -7.45 30.36
C ARG A 284 -4.37 -7.99 31.77
N PRO A 285 -4.28 -7.13 32.80
CA PRO A 285 -4.02 -7.59 34.16
C PRO A 285 -5.23 -8.36 34.71
N LEU A 286 -4.98 -9.34 35.58
CA LEU A 286 -6.04 -10.03 36.32
C LEU A 286 -6.69 -9.11 37.37
N LEU A 287 -5.91 -8.20 37.97
CA LEU A 287 -6.35 -7.23 38.96
C LEU A 287 -5.74 -5.84 38.65
N SER A 288 -6.58 -4.92 38.16
CA SER A 288 -6.18 -3.58 37.71
C SER A 288 -5.76 -2.63 38.84
N ASP A 289 -6.11 -2.93 40.09
CA ASP A 289 -5.77 -2.07 41.24
C ASP A 289 -4.54 -2.58 42.03
N SER A 290 -3.82 -3.57 41.49
CA SER A 290 -2.66 -4.15 42.16
C SER A 290 -1.42 -3.26 42.08
N VAL A 291 -0.63 -3.21 43.16
CA VAL A 291 0.64 -2.47 43.22
C VAL A 291 1.61 -2.91 42.12
N SER A 292 1.63 -4.20 41.80
CA SER A 292 2.44 -4.77 40.72
C SER A 292 2.05 -4.21 39.35
N TYR A 293 0.76 -4.06 39.08
CA TYR A 293 0.28 -3.47 37.83
C TYR A 293 0.61 -1.98 37.73
N PHE A 294 0.49 -1.22 38.83
CA PHE A 294 0.95 0.17 38.86
C PHE A 294 2.46 0.30 38.59
N LYS A 295 3.29 -0.58 39.17
CA LYS A 295 4.74 -0.61 38.88
C LYS A 295 5.01 -0.91 37.40
N PHE A 296 4.29 -1.87 36.83
CA PHE A 296 4.35 -2.20 35.41
C PHE A 296 3.99 -0.99 34.53
N LEU A 297 2.88 -0.31 34.80
CA LEU A 297 2.45 0.87 34.05
C LEU A 297 3.47 2.02 34.12
N ASN A 298 4.07 2.29 35.28
CA ASN A 298 5.11 3.31 35.41
C ASN A 298 6.37 2.94 34.59
N ALA A 299 6.78 1.67 34.60
CA ALA A 299 7.91 1.22 33.78
C ALA A 299 7.59 1.32 32.28
N LEU A 300 6.36 0.99 31.87
CA LEU A 300 5.91 1.13 30.50
C LEU A 300 5.85 2.60 30.06
N LEU A 301 5.36 3.49 30.92
CA LEU A 301 5.35 4.93 30.68
C LEU A 301 6.78 5.46 30.44
N ALA A 302 7.74 5.09 31.28
CA ALA A 302 9.13 5.50 31.13
C ALA A 302 9.75 5.00 29.80
N LYS A 303 9.41 3.77 29.37
CA LYS A 303 9.82 3.25 28.05
C LYS A 303 9.19 4.06 26.90
N LEU A 304 7.91 4.41 27.00
CA LEU A 304 7.25 5.22 25.96
C LEU A 304 7.85 6.63 25.88
N GLU A 305 8.10 7.27 27.02
CA GLU A 305 8.68 8.61 27.08
C GLU A 305 10.10 8.66 26.48
N SER A 306 10.90 7.59 26.62
CA SER A 306 12.22 7.53 25.98
C SER A 306 12.16 7.43 24.44
N LEU A 307 11.07 6.87 23.89
CA LEU A 307 10.86 6.73 22.44
C LEU A 307 10.26 7.95 21.76
N GLN A 308 9.76 8.95 22.51
CA GLN A 308 9.16 10.17 21.94
C GLN A 308 10.10 10.96 21.01
N SER A 309 11.41 10.83 21.21
CA SER A 309 12.42 11.46 20.35
C SER A 309 12.55 10.81 18.97
N GLN A 310 12.12 9.56 18.84
CA GLN A 310 12.23 8.74 17.64
C GLN A 310 10.94 8.69 16.84
N ALA A 311 9.79 8.54 17.52
CA ALA A 311 8.48 8.40 16.90
C ALA A 311 7.35 9.02 17.75
N ASP A 312 6.20 9.28 17.12
CA ASP A 312 5.00 9.75 17.81
C ASP A 312 4.33 8.61 18.60
N VAL A 313 4.43 8.72 19.92
CA VAL A 313 3.81 7.82 20.91
C VAL A 313 2.87 8.57 21.86
N SER A 314 2.41 9.76 21.45
CA SER A 314 1.60 10.65 22.29
C SER A 314 0.28 10.02 22.74
N GLU A 315 -0.36 9.25 21.86
CA GLU A 315 -1.59 8.51 22.16
C GLU A 315 -1.36 7.44 23.23
N GLU A 316 -0.32 6.62 23.09
CA GLU A 316 0.01 5.56 24.05
C GLU A 316 0.40 6.15 25.41
N VAL A 317 1.20 7.21 25.42
CA VAL A 317 1.58 7.93 26.65
C VAL A 317 0.33 8.46 27.36
N SER A 318 -0.60 9.07 26.62
CA SER A 318 -1.85 9.59 27.17
C SER A 318 -2.73 8.47 27.73
N SER A 319 -2.81 7.33 27.04
CA SER A 319 -3.54 6.14 27.50
C SER A 319 -2.99 5.58 28.82
N ILE A 320 -1.66 5.48 28.95
CA ILE A 320 -1.03 4.99 30.18
C ILE A 320 -1.15 6.00 31.32
N ARG A 321 -0.99 7.30 31.06
CA ARG A 321 -1.21 8.34 32.08
C ARG A 321 -2.64 8.33 32.62
N SER A 322 -3.63 8.15 31.75
CA SER A 322 -5.03 8.00 32.16
C SER A 322 -5.23 6.80 33.10
N LYS A 323 -4.63 5.64 32.81
CA LYS A 323 -4.66 4.46 33.70
C LYS A 323 -3.97 4.70 35.04
N LEU A 324 -2.93 5.54 35.06
CA LEU A 324 -2.21 5.95 36.27
C LEU A 324 -2.89 7.10 37.03
N LYS A 325 -3.94 7.72 36.47
CA LYS A 325 -4.62 8.92 37.00
C LYS A 325 -3.67 10.14 37.10
N LEU A 326 -2.78 10.29 36.13
CA LEU A 326 -1.83 11.39 35.98
C LEU A 326 -2.28 12.45 34.97
#